data_AF-A0AA96LKZ5-F1
#
_entry.id   AF-A0AA96LKZ5-F1
#
_cell.length_a   1.000
_cell.length_b   1.000
_cell.length_c   1.000
_cell.angle_alpha   90.00
_cell.angle_beta   90.00
_cell.angle_gamma   90.00
#
_symmetry.space_group_name_H-M   'P 1'
#
loop_
_entity.id
_entity.type
_entity.pdbx_description
1 polymer ?
#
loop_
_entity_poly.entity_id
_entity_poly.type
_entity_poly.pdbx_seq_one_letter_code
_entity_poly.pdbx_strand_id
1 'polypeptide(L)'
;MIKDYCEQEIIDGKAHIHIGLQFEDEPDSLYVAVLEGDEIGAVSRWQLFYNGFDCNYQFKPHEKEELIHYAAEQGITLREA
;
A
#
# COMPACT_ATOMS: atom_id res chain seq x y z
N MET A 1 10.12 6.61 -1.80
CA MET A 1 9.26 6.68 -0.58
C MET A 1 9.96 5.98 0.58
N ILE A 2 9.80 6.49 1.80
CA ILE A 2 10.29 5.83 3.02
C ILE A 2 9.14 5.00 3.60
N LYS A 3 9.34 3.70 3.80
CA LYS A 3 8.31 2.76 4.27
C LYS A 3 8.63 2.35 5.71
N ASP A 4 7.65 2.41 6.58
CA ASP A 4 7.81 2.22 8.03
C ASP A 4 7.32 0.84 8.49
N TYR A 5 6.09 0.47 8.09
CA TYR A 5 5.51 -0.81 8.44
C TYR A 5 4.64 -1.37 7.29
N CYS A 6 4.36 -2.67 7.38
CA CYS A 6 3.43 -3.38 6.51
C CYS A 6 2.56 -4.31 7.35
N GLU A 7 1.24 -4.18 7.25
CA GLU A 7 0.27 -5.01 7.95
C GLU A 7 -0.75 -5.57 6.96
N GLN A 8 -1.18 -6.81 7.18
CA GLN A 8 -2.22 -7.46 6.38
C GLN A 8 -3.45 -7.69 7.24
N GLU A 9 -4.60 -7.29 6.72
CA GLU A 9 -5.92 -7.57 7.28
C GLU A 9 -6.79 -8.27 6.22
N ILE A 10 -7.72 -9.13 6.65
CA ILE A 10 -8.72 -9.72 5.76
C ILE A 10 -10.07 -9.08 6.06
N ILE A 11 -10.63 -8.36 5.08
CA ILE A 11 -11.93 -7.67 5.18
C ILE A 11 -12.83 -8.18 4.06
N ASP A 12 -14.02 -8.69 4.39
CA ASP A 12 -14.99 -9.23 3.43
C ASP A 12 -14.39 -10.24 2.42
N GLY A 13 -13.42 -11.05 2.87
CA GLY A 13 -12.74 -12.06 2.04
C GLY A 13 -11.65 -11.50 1.13
N LYS A 14 -11.34 -10.20 1.21
CA LYS A 14 -10.25 -9.55 0.48
C LYS A 14 -9.07 -9.26 1.40
N ALA A 15 -7.87 -9.30 0.85
CA ALA A 15 -6.67 -8.89 1.56
C ALA A 15 -6.52 -7.37 1.47
N HIS A 16 -6.37 -6.72 2.61
CA HIS A 16 -6.07 -5.30 2.73
C HIS A 16 -4.66 -5.16 3.32
N ILE A 17 -3.76 -4.60 2.52
CA ILE A 17 -2.37 -4.42 2.91
C ILE A 17 -2.16 -2.94 3.21
N HIS A 18 -1.88 -2.66 4.48
CA HIS A 18 -1.63 -1.33 5.00
C HIS A 18 -0.12 -1.08 5.07
N ILE A 19 0.37 -0.12 4.30
CA ILE A 19 1.79 0.26 4.26
C ILE A 19 1.92 1.68 4.77
N GLY A 20 2.52 1.86 5.94
CA GLY A 20 2.88 3.17 6.47
C GLY A 20 4.07 3.74 5.70
N LEU A 21 3.94 4.98 5.22
CA LEU A 21 5.00 5.61 4.42
C LEU A 21 5.07 7.13 4.59
N GLN A 22 6.21 7.68 4.19
CA GLN A 22 6.47 9.12 4.05
C GLN A 22 7.02 9.40 2.65
N PHE A 23 6.59 10.52 2.07
CA PHE A 23 7.16 11.03 0.83
C PHE A 23 8.42 11.86 1.14
N GLU A 24 9.39 11.85 0.23
CA GLU A 24 10.68 12.53 0.45
C GLU A 24 10.55 14.06 0.48
N ASP A 25 9.57 14.60 -0.24
CA ASP A 25 9.21 16.02 -0.27
C ASP A 25 8.33 16.44 0.91
N GLU A 26 7.73 15.48 1.62
CA GLU A 26 6.92 15.70 2.82
C GLU A 26 7.34 14.79 3.98
N PRO A 27 8.55 14.96 4.54
CA PRO A 27 9.12 14.06 5.54
C PRO A 27 8.43 14.14 6.91
N ASP A 28 7.63 15.17 7.16
CA ASP A 28 6.88 15.35 8.41
C ASP A 28 5.45 14.76 8.33
N SER A 29 5.02 14.33 7.14
CA SER A 29 3.68 13.79 6.90
C SER A 29 3.70 12.26 6.90
N LEU A 30 2.85 11.63 7.71
CA LEU A 30 2.66 10.18 7.73
C LEU A 30 1.42 9.79 6.91
N TYR A 31 1.63 8.89 5.97
CA TYR A 31 0.60 8.37 5.08
C TYR A 31 0.45 6.85 5.24
N VAL A 32 -0.72 6.34 4.84
CA VAL A 32 -0.97 4.90 4.75
C VAL A 32 -1.44 4.57 3.34
N ALA A 33 -0.63 3.78 2.62
CA ALA A 33 -1.08 3.16 1.38
C ALA A 33 -1.91 1.91 1.72
N VAL A 34 -3.07 1.77 1.07
CA VAL A 34 -3.94 0.61 1.21
C VAL A 34 -4.08 -0.07 -0.14
N LEU A 35 -3.63 -1.32 -0.20
CA LEU A 35 -3.70 -2.16 -1.38
C LEU A 35 -4.76 -3.23 -1.12
N GLU A 36 -5.79 -3.27 -1.96
CA GLU A 36 -6.85 -4.27 -1.90
C GLU A 36 -6.53 -5.39 -2.90
N GLY A 37 -6.11 -6.54 -2.38
CA GLY A 37 -5.82 -7.75 -3.12
C GLY A 37 -6.94 -8.79 -3.02
N ASP A 38 -7.08 -9.59 -4.08
CA ASP A 38 -7.88 -10.82 -4.02
C ASP A 38 -7.12 -11.97 -3.31
N GLU A 39 -7.77 -13.13 -3.20
CA GLU A 39 -7.21 -14.34 -2.55
C GLU A 39 -5.91 -14.86 -3.21
N ILE A 40 -5.63 -14.44 -4.45
CA ILE A 40 -4.44 -14.85 -5.21
C ILE A 40 -3.37 -13.74 -5.26
N GLY A 41 -3.57 -12.66 -4.50
CA GLY A 41 -2.63 -11.54 -4.34
C GLY A 41 -2.65 -10.51 -5.47
N ALA A 42 -3.65 -10.54 -6.36
CA ALA A 42 -3.77 -9.53 -7.42
C ALA A 42 -4.41 -8.25 -6.86
N VAL A 43 -3.68 -7.13 -6.94
CA VAL A 43 -4.10 -5.84 -6.39
C VAL A 43 -5.08 -5.15 -7.35
N SER A 44 -6.32 -5.02 -6.90
CA SER A 44 -7.41 -4.40 -7.65
C SER A 44 -7.62 -2.92 -7.33
N ARG A 45 -7.18 -2.47 -6.15
CA ARG A 45 -7.34 -1.08 -5.69
C ARG A 45 -6.11 -0.58 -4.95
N TRP A 46 -5.80 0.70 -5.20
CA TRP A 46 -4.70 1.43 -4.60
C TRP A 46 -5.26 2.73 -4.02
N GLN A 47 -5.07 2.95 -2.73
CA GLN A 47 -5.50 4.17 -2.06
C GLN A 47 -4.37 4.70 -1.18
N LEU A 48 -4.38 6.02 -0.97
CA LEU A 48 -3.47 6.69 -0.05
C LEU A 48 -4.31 7.49 0.93
N PHE A 49 -4.07 7.28 2.22
CA PHE A 49 -4.74 8.00 3.28
C PHE A 49 -3.75 8.89 4.03
N TYR A 50 -4.22 10.09 4.38
CA TYR A 50 -3.58 10.99 5.32
C TYR A 50 -4.55 11.28 6.46
N ASN A 51 -4.17 10.93 7.70
CA ASN A 51 -5.05 11.07 8.87
C ASN A 51 -6.46 10.48 8.67
N GLY A 52 -6.55 9.36 7.94
CA GLY A 52 -7.82 8.67 7.63
C GLY A 52 -8.63 9.27 6.47
N PHE A 53 -8.14 10.32 5.83
CA PHE A 53 -8.79 10.92 4.65
C PHE A 53 -8.15 10.41 3.36
N ASP A 54 -8.98 10.02 2.39
CA ASP A 54 -8.50 9.58 1.07
C ASP A 54 -7.94 10.77 0.28
N CYS A 55 -6.66 10.70 -0.07
CA CYS A 55 -5.97 11.73 -0.84
C CYS A 55 -6.33 11.73 -2.33
N ASN A 56 -7.08 10.73 -2.82
CA ASN A 56 -7.31 10.46 -4.23
C ASN A 56 -6.00 10.40 -5.04
N TYR A 57 -4.94 9.90 -4.40
CA TYR A 57 -3.60 9.83 -4.98
C TYR A 57 -3.54 8.78 -6.07
N GLN A 58 -2.88 9.11 -7.18
CA GLN A 58 -2.63 8.20 -8.28
C GLN A 58 -1.18 7.72 -8.23
N PHE A 59 -0.97 6.52 -7.69
CA PHE A 59 0.34 5.89 -7.67
C PHE A 59 0.88 5.69 -9.09
N LYS A 60 2.09 6.16 -9.32
CA LYS A 60 2.87 5.92 -10.53
C LYS A 60 3.30 4.44 -10.58
N PRO A 61 3.56 3.88 -11.78
CA PRO A 61 3.96 2.47 -11.90
C PRO A 61 5.14 2.06 -11.00
N HIS A 62 6.20 2.87 -10.95
CA HIS A 62 7.36 2.59 -10.09
C HIS A 62 7.03 2.62 -8.60
N GLU A 63 6.08 3.45 -8.16
CA GLU A 63 5.65 3.50 -6.76
C GLU A 63 4.90 2.23 -6.38
N LYS A 64 4.07 1.72 -7.29
CA LYS A 64 3.36 0.44 -7.12
C LYS A 64 4.32 -0.74 -7.03
N GLU A 65 5.31 -0.77 -7.92
CA GLU A 65 6.38 -1.77 -7.88
C GLU A 65 7.15 -1.72 -6.56
N GLU A 66 7.50 -0.52 -6.07
CA GLU A 66 8.16 -0.35 -4.76
C GLU A 66 7.31 -0.87 -3.60
N LEU A 67 6.00 -0.62 -3.61
CA LEU A 67 5.08 -1.08 -2.56
C LEU A 67 4.87 -2.59 -2.59
N ILE A 68 4.73 -3.19 -3.78
CA ILE A 68 4.65 -4.65 -3.95
C ILE A 68 5.94 -5.31 -3.48
N HIS A 69 7.09 -4.76 -3.87
CA HIS A 69 8.39 -5.28 -3.44
C HIS A 69 8.53 -5.22 -1.92
N TYR A 70 8.17 -4.08 -1.32
CA TYR A 70 8.22 -3.93 0.14
C TYR A 70 7.27 -4.91 0.85
N ALA A 71 6.05 -5.10 0.36
CA ALA A 71 5.15 -6.11 0.91
C ALA A 71 5.73 -7.54 0.82
N ALA A 72 6.40 -7.86 -0.30
CA ALA A 72 7.05 -9.16 -0.49
C ALA A 72 8.22 -9.37 0.49
N GLU A 73 9.00 -8.33 0.80
CA GLU A 73 10.05 -8.38 1.83
C GLU A 73 9.47 -8.69 3.23
N GLN A 74 8.21 -8.32 3.48
CA GLN A 74 7.47 -8.61 4.71
C GLN A 74 6.72 -9.96 4.66
N GLY A 75 6.92 -10.76 3.61
CA GLY A 75 6.29 -12.08 3.43
C GLY A 75 4.89 -12.04 2.82
N ILE A 76 4.43 -10.89 2.33
CA ILE A 76 3.11 -10.72 1.70
C ILE A 76 3.29 -10.69 0.18
N THR A 77 2.83 -11.74 -0.51
CA THR A 77 2.97 -11.82 -1.97
C THR A 77 1.85 -11.09 -2.67
N LEU A 78 2.18 -10.01 -3.37
CA LEU A 78 1.26 -9.22 -4.20
C LEU A 78 1.73 -9.18 -5.66
N ARG A 79 0.79 -8.91 -6.57
CA ARG A 79 1.07 -8.57 -7.97
C ARG A 79 0.07 -7.53 -8.48
N GLU A 80 0.43 -6.77 -9.50
CA GLU A 80 -0.56 -5.99 -10.25
C GLU A 80 -1.56 -6.93 -10.95
N ALA A 81 -2.81 -6.50 -11.03
CA ALA A 81 -3.90 -7.20 -11.71
C ALA A 81 -3.88 -6.99 -13.23
#